data_AF-A0AA36GKV0-F1
#
_entry.id   AF-A0AA36GKV0-F1
#
_cell.length_a   1.000
_cell.length_b   1.000
_cell.length_c   1.000
_cell.angle_alpha   90.00
_cell.angle_beta   90.00
_cell.angle_gamma   90.00
#
_symmetry.space_group_name_H-M   'P 1'
#
loop_
_entity.id
_entity.type
_entity.pdbx_description
1 polymer ?
#
loop_
_entity_poly.entity_id
_entity_poly.type
_entity_poly.pdbx_seq_one_letter_code
_entity_poly.pdbx_strand_id
1 'polypeptide(L)'
;MPKRTANLKYHVLVAIHEPKCLEKWHIENQKLPKSQRRPPPKKPEKILKEDGEIDAVATNEAIWEHAQSQLIPCQNCGRTFATDRLSVHQKSCTPEHPARRAPSKTRAKSDNSN
;
A
#
# COMPACT_ATOMS: atom_id res chain seq x y z
N MET A 1 -6.16 23.29 28.13
CA MET A 1 -5.40 22.51 27.13
C MET A 1 -6.30 22.26 25.92
N PRO A 2 -6.05 22.85 24.74
CA PRO A 2 -6.91 22.59 23.59
C PRO A 2 -6.65 21.17 23.08
N LYS A 3 -7.70 20.34 23.11
CA LYS A 3 -7.68 18.99 22.56
C LYS A 3 -7.31 19.09 21.08
N ARG A 4 -6.25 18.41 20.66
CA ARG A 4 -5.84 18.26 19.25
C ARG A 4 -7.07 17.79 18.47
N THR A 5 -7.67 18.68 17.69
CA THR A 5 -8.75 18.32 16.77
C THR A 5 -8.12 17.51 15.65
N ALA A 6 -8.44 16.21 15.62
CA ALA A 6 -8.08 15.36 14.49
C ALA A 6 -8.62 16.02 13.21
N ASN A 7 -7.75 16.15 12.21
CA ASN A 7 -8.02 16.87 10.98
C ASN A 7 -9.16 16.19 10.19
N LEU A 8 -10.38 16.70 10.35
CA LEU A 8 -11.61 16.21 9.73
C LEU A 8 -11.61 16.28 8.19
N LYS A 9 -10.57 16.88 7.56
CA LYS A 9 -10.52 17.07 6.11
C LYS A 9 -10.27 15.77 5.34
N TYR A 10 -9.59 14.78 5.93
CA TYR A 10 -9.22 13.56 5.20
C TYR A 10 -10.30 12.48 5.18
N HIS A 11 -11.12 12.38 6.23
CA HIS A 11 -12.21 11.39 6.29
C HIS A 11 -13.32 11.69 5.27
N VAL A 12 -13.63 12.97 5.04
CA VAL A 12 -14.64 13.42 4.06
C VAL A 12 -14.18 13.15 2.62
N LEU A 13 -12.87 13.22 2.36
CA LEU A 13 -12.33 13.06 1.02
C LEU A 13 -12.41 11.62 0.51
N VAL A 14 -12.25 10.61 1.36
CA VAL A 14 -12.32 9.20 0.91
C VAL A 14 -13.71 8.86 0.38
N ALA A 15 -14.78 9.28 1.07
CA ALA A 15 -16.15 9.01 0.64
C ALA A 15 -16.51 9.67 -0.70
N ILE A 16 -15.87 10.81 -1.02
CA ILE A 16 -16.07 11.53 -2.30
C ILE A 16 -15.11 11.03 -3.38
N HIS A 17 -13.92 10.58 -2.99
CA HIS A 17 -12.89 10.11 -3.89
C HIS A 17 -13.12 8.68 -4.37
N GLU A 18 -13.59 7.78 -3.49
CA GLU A 18 -13.80 6.35 -3.79
C GLU A 18 -14.71 6.13 -5.01
N PRO A 19 -15.88 6.80 -5.15
CA PRO A 19 -16.71 6.68 -6.35
C PRO A 19 -15.99 7.14 -7.63
N LYS A 20 -15.24 8.25 -7.57
CA LYS A 20 -14.48 8.77 -8.72
C LYS A 20 -13.32 7.85 -9.10
N CYS A 21 -12.68 7.23 -8.12
CA CYS A 21 -11.64 6.24 -8.33
C CYS A 21 -12.21 5.01 -9.04
N LEU A 22 -13.37 4.51 -8.59
CA LEU A 22 -14.03 3.35 -9.17
C LEU A 22 -14.52 3.63 -10.60
N GLU A 23 -15.07 4.82 -10.86
CA GLU A 23 -15.45 5.25 -12.21
C GLU A 23 -14.25 5.25 -13.16
N LYS A 24 -13.13 5.87 -12.76
CA LYS A 24 -11.89 5.86 -13.55
C LYS A 24 -11.40 4.44 -13.79
N TRP A 25 -11.44 3.60 -12.77
CA TRP A 25 -11.06 2.19 -12.88
C TRP A 25 -11.93 1.44 -13.91
N HIS A 26 -13.26 1.64 -13.89
CA HIS A 26 -14.15 1.02 -14.88
C HIS A 26 -13.83 1.48 -16.31
N ILE A 27 -13.57 2.77 -16.52
CA ILE A 27 -13.22 3.32 -17.83
C ILE A 27 -11.92 2.69 -18.35
N GLU A 28 -10.88 2.63 -17.52
CA GLU A 28 -9.60 2.02 -17.89
C GLU A 28 -9.74 0.51 -18.14
N ASN A 29 -10.50 -0.19 -17.31
CA ASN A 29 -10.71 -1.61 -17.43
C ASN A 29 -11.56 -1.98 -18.66
N GLN A 30 -12.52 -1.15 -19.05
CA GLN A 30 -13.34 -1.37 -20.26
C GLN A 30 -12.53 -1.22 -21.57
N LYS A 31 -11.47 -0.40 -21.56
CA LYS A 31 -10.53 -0.26 -22.69
C LYS A 31 -9.71 -1.53 -22.95
N LEU A 32 -9.60 -2.43 -21.97
CA LEU A 32 -8.90 -3.70 -22.12
C LEU A 32 -9.78 -4.74 -22.85
N PRO A 33 -9.17 -5.65 -23.64
CA PRO A 33 -9.84 -6.83 -24.17
C PRO A 33 -10.55 -7.62 -23.07
N LYS A 34 -11.69 -8.26 -23.37
CA LYS A 34 -12.53 -8.97 -22.37
C LYS A 34 -11.72 -9.95 -21.51
N SER A 35 -10.73 -10.63 -22.09
CA SER A 35 -9.84 -11.57 -21.41
C SER A 35 -8.86 -10.93 -20.42
N GLN A 36 -8.57 -9.63 -20.55
CA GLN A 36 -7.62 -8.90 -19.71
C GLN A 36 -8.30 -8.01 -18.67
N ARG A 37 -9.63 -7.94 -18.68
CA ARG A 37 -10.40 -7.16 -17.70
C ARG A 37 -10.27 -7.77 -16.32
N ARG A 38 -10.06 -6.92 -15.33
CA ARG A 38 -9.91 -7.29 -13.92
C ARG A 38 -11.23 -7.08 -13.17
N PRO A 39 -11.46 -7.76 -12.04
CA PRO A 39 -12.56 -7.43 -11.13
C PRO A 39 -12.30 -6.11 -10.40
N PRO A 40 -13.35 -5.42 -9.94
CA PRO A 40 -13.21 -4.18 -9.18
C PRO A 40 -12.30 -4.33 -7.96
N PRO A 41 -11.53 -3.28 -7.61
CA PRO A 41 -10.74 -3.29 -6.39
C PRO A 41 -11.67 -3.44 -5.19
N LYS A 42 -11.32 -4.36 -4.29
CA LYS A 42 -12.06 -4.59 -3.04
C LYS A 42 -11.48 -3.71 -1.93
N LYS A 43 -12.37 -3.15 -1.12
CA LYS A 43 -11.98 -2.41 0.08
C LYS A 43 -11.35 -3.36 1.10
N PRO A 44 -10.23 -3.00 1.76
CA PRO A 44 -9.66 -3.79 2.84
C PRO A 44 -10.67 -3.99 3.97
N GLU A 45 -10.72 -5.21 4.50
CA GLU A 45 -11.54 -5.55 5.66
C GLU A 45 -10.96 -4.93 6.93
N LYS A 46 -11.84 -4.66 7.90
CA LYS A 46 -11.45 -4.15 9.21
C LYS A 46 -11.53 -5.30 10.21
N ILE A 47 -10.50 -5.45 11.02
CA ILE A 47 -10.49 -6.42 12.12
C ILE A 47 -11.28 -5.81 13.28
N LEU A 48 -12.25 -6.57 13.79
CA LEU A 48 -13.07 -6.17 14.93
C LEU A 48 -12.56 -6.89 16.19
N LYS A 49 -12.62 -6.20 17.32
CA LYS A 49 -12.41 -6.78 18.65
C LYS A 49 -13.67 -7.53 19.10
N GLU A 50 -13.56 -8.23 20.23
CA GLU A 50 -14.68 -8.97 20.83
C GLU A 50 -15.89 -8.08 21.17
N ASP A 51 -15.65 -6.81 21.49
CA ASP A 51 -16.68 -5.80 21.77
C ASP A 51 -17.33 -5.20 20.51
N GLY A 52 -16.89 -5.61 19.31
CA GLY A 52 -17.36 -5.10 18.02
C GLY A 52 -16.71 -3.77 17.59
N GLU A 53 -15.80 -3.18 18.38
CA GLU A 53 -15.03 -2.03 17.95
C GLU A 53 -13.94 -2.41 16.94
N ILE A 54 -13.55 -1.47 16.08
CA ILE A 54 -12.47 -1.68 15.11
C ILE A 54 -11.13 -1.74 15.85
N ASP A 55 -10.42 -2.85 15.72
CA ASP A 55 -9.02 -2.92 16.10
C ASP A 55 -8.16 -2.20 15.06
N ALA A 56 -7.91 -0.91 15.28
CA ALA A 56 -7.11 -0.10 14.38
C ALA A 56 -5.66 -0.59 14.27
N VAL A 57 -5.09 -1.19 15.33
CA VAL A 57 -3.70 -1.67 15.32
C VAL A 57 -3.63 -2.94 14.48
N ALA A 58 -4.44 -3.95 14.82
CA ALA A 58 -4.47 -5.19 14.07
C ALA A 58 -4.84 -4.97 12.60
N THR A 59 -5.82 -4.10 12.32
CA THR A 59 -6.20 -3.75 10.95
C THR A 59 -5.04 -3.12 10.18
N ASN A 60 -4.31 -2.18 10.79
CA ASN A 60 -3.17 -1.54 10.14
C ASN A 60 -2.01 -2.51 9.90
N GLU A 61 -1.77 -3.43 10.83
CA GLU A 61 -0.75 -4.47 10.68
C GLU A 61 -1.10 -5.43 9.54
N ALA A 62 -2.33 -5.93 9.48
CA ALA A 62 -2.79 -6.78 8.38
C ALA A 62 -2.69 -6.07 7.02
N ILE A 63 -3.06 -4.78 6.95
CA ILE A 63 -2.90 -3.97 5.74
C ILE A 63 -1.42 -3.81 5.37
N TRP A 64 -0.54 -3.61 6.36
CA TRP A 64 0.89 -3.49 6.13
C TRP A 64 1.50 -4.78 5.60
N GLU A 65 1.17 -5.93 6.19
CA GLU A 65 1.64 -7.24 5.74
C GLU A 65 1.20 -7.54 4.32
N HIS A 66 -0.08 -7.30 4.01
CA HIS A 66 -0.61 -7.44 2.65
C HIS A 66 0.10 -6.51 1.67
N ALA A 67 0.42 -5.27 2.05
CA ALA A 67 1.17 -4.36 1.20
C ALA A 67 2.61 -4.85 0.94
N GLN A 68 3.28 -5.41 1.96
CA GLN A 68 4.62 -5.99 1.82
C GLN A 68 4.62 -7.21 0.90
N SER A 69 3.62 -8.09 1.00
CA SER A 69 3.54 -9.32 0.18
C SER A 69 3.34 -9.05 -1.30
N GLN A 70 2.85 -7.86 -1.67
CA GLN A 70 2.68 -7.44 -3.07
C GLN A 70 3.95 -6.87 -3.70
N LEU A 71 5.01 -6.65 -2.92
CA LEU A 71 6.26 -6.11 -3.46
C LEU A 71 7.07 -7.18 -4.17
N ILE A 72 7.60 -6.85 -5.35
CA ILE A 72 8.38 -7.76 -6.18
C ILE A 72 9.86 -7.36 -6.11
N PRO A 73 10.79 -8.30 -5.88
CA PRO A 73 12.21 -8.01 -5.89
C PRO A 73 12.74 -7.77 -7.30
N CYS A 74 13.65 -6.81 -7.45
CA CYS A 74 14.42 -6.61 -8.67
C CYS A 74 15.42 -7.77 -8.85
N GLN A 75 15.49 -8.37 -10.04
CA GLN A 75 16.38 -9.51 -10.31
C GLN A 75 17.88 -9.15 -10.23
N ASN A 76 18.23 -7.87 -10.44
CA ASN A 76 19.62 -7.42 -10.48
C ASN A 76 20.17 -7.01 -9.10
N CYS A 77 19.37 -6.32 -8.27
CA CYS A 77 19.83 -5.83 -6.95
C CYS A 77 19.03 -6.37 -5.75
N GLY A 78 17.92 -7.05 -6.01
CA GLY A 78 17.02 -7.65 -5.01
C GLY A 78 16.22 -6.65 -4.15
N ARG A 79 16.23 -5.35 -4.46
CA ARG A 79 15.35 -4.37 -3.81
C ARG A 79 13.90 -4.63 -4.21
N THR A 80 12.97 -4.50 -3.28
CA THR A 80 11.54 -4.75 -3.52
C THR A 80 10.81 -3.47 -3.93
N PHE A 81 9.88 -3.57 -4.88
CA PHE A 81 9.12 -2.44 -5.43
C PHE A 81 7.69 -2.86 -5.74
N ALA A 82 6.79 -1.87 -5.85
CA ALA A 82 5.51 -2.06 -6.50
C ALA A 82 5.72 -2.36 -8.00
N THR A 83 4.79 -3.09 -8.61
CA THR A 83 4.86 -3.56 -10.01
C THR A 83 5.12 -2.44 -11.01
N ASP A 84 4.44 -1.31 -10.85
CA ASP A 84 4.57 -0.11 -11.68
C ASP A 84 5.96 0.55 -11.54
N ARG A 85 6.47 0.65 -10.31
CA ARG A 85 7.76 1.28 -10.01
C ARG A 85 8.96 0.42 -10.38
N LEU A 86 8.81 -0.90 -10.38
CA LEU A 86 9.88 -1.83 -10.74
C LEU A 86 10.40 -1.55 -12.16
N SER A 87 9.48 -1.33 -13.10
CA SER A 87 9.83 -1.04 -14.50
C SER A 87 10.70 0.21 -14.66
N VAL A 88 10.44 1.26 -13.87
CA VAL A 88 11.21 2.50 -13.88
C VAL A 88 12.59 2.28 -13.27
N HIS A 89 12.68 1.53 -12.17
CA HIS A 89 13.94 1.17 -11.54
C HIS A 89 14.83 0.33 -12.47
N GLN A 90 14.26 -0.64 -13.19
CA GLN A 90 14.99 -1.52 -14.11
C GLN A 90 15.61 -0.78 -15.31
N LYS A 91 15.18 0.45 -15.62
CA LYS A 91 15.84 1.28 -16.65
C LYS A 91 17.27 1.66 -16.27
N SER A 92 17.57 1.80 -14.98
CA SER A 92 18.91 2.15 -14.49
C SER A 92 19.61 1.02 -13.78
N CYS A 93 18.88 0.08 -13.17
CA CYS A 93 19.44 -1.08 -12.50
C CYS A 93 19.61 -2.25 -13.47
N THR A 94 20.82 -2.41 -14.01
CA THR A 94 21.19 -3.47 -14.96
C THR A 94 22.04 -4.56 -14.29
N PRO A 95 22.24 -5.73 -14.93
CA PRO A 95 23.13 -6.78 -14.40
C PRO A 95 24.58 -6.29 -14.19
N GLU A 96 25.08 -5.46 -15.11
CA GLU A 96 26.42 -4.88 -15.05
C GLU A 96 26.52 -3.75 -14.01
N HIS A 97 25.43 -3.01 -13.79
CA HIS A 97 25.37 -1.88 -12.88
C HIS A 97 24.18 -2.01 -11.91
N PRO A 98 24.23 -2.97 -10.97
CA PRO A 98 23.16 -3.14 -10.00
C PRO A 98 23.18 -2.00 -8.99
N ALA A 99 21.99 -1.47 -8.66
CA ALA A 99 21.87 -0.41 -7.67
C ALA A 99 22.35 -0.92 -6.29
N ARG A 100 23.29 -0.19 -5.66
CA ARG A 100 23.75 -0.53 -4.31
C ARG A 100 22.61 -0.42 -3.31
N ARG A 101 22.49 -1.41 -2.42
CA ARG A 101 21.62 -1.28 -1.24
C ARG A 101 22.26 -0.27 -0.30
N ALA A 102 21.49 0.72 0.14
CA ALA A 102 21.92 1.53 1.27
C ALA A 102 22.03 0.62 2.51
N PRO A 103 23.01 0.85 3.40
CA PRO A 103 23.07 0.14 4.66
C PRO A 103 21.75 0.35 5.41
N SER A 104 21.07 -0.76 5.76
CA SER A 104 19.82 -0.72 6.50
C SER A 104 20.09 -0.15 7.89
N LYS A 105 19.53 1.03 8.21
CA LYS A 105 19.47 1.49 9.60
C LYS A 105 18.49 0.55 10.29
N THR A 106 18.98 -0.32 11.17
CA THR A 106 18.12 -1.16 12.02
C THR A 106 17.22 -0.21 12.81
N ARG A 107 15.92 -0.21 12.51
CA ARG A 107 14.93 0.50 13.32
C ARG A 107 14.78 -0.32 14.60
N ALA A 108 15.50 0.07 15.65
CA ALA A 108 15.32 -0.50 16.98
C ALA A 108 13.84 -0.43 17.34
N LYS A 109 13.24 -1.56 17.70
CA LYS A 109 11.92 -1.61 18.32
C LYS A 109 12.02 -0.80 19.61
N SER A 110 11.27 0.29 19.72
CA SER A 110 11.10 0.98 21.00
C SER A 110 10.14 0.12 21.82
N ASP A 111 10.70 -0.75 22.65
CA ASP A 111 9.95 -1.43 23.70
C ASP A 111 9.47 -0.36 24.70
N ASN A 112 8.18 -0.03 24.67
CA ASN A 112 7.56 0.75 25.74
C ASN A 112 7.10 -0.24 26.82
N SER A 113 8.03 -0.59 27.70
CA SER A 113 7.74 -1.30 28.93
C SER A 113 7.40 -0.30 30.05
N ASN A 114 6.17 -0.46 30.57
CA ASN A 114 5.57 0.13 31.78
C ASN A 114 5.25 1.63 31.75
#